data_AF-A0A1W9WB60-F1
#
_entry.id   AF-A0A1W9WB60-F1
#
_cell.length_a   1.000
_cell.length_b   1.000
_cell.length_c   1.000
_cell.angle_alpha   90.00
_cell.angle_beta   90.00
_cell.angle_gamma   90.00
#
_symmetry.space_group_name_H-M   'P 1'
#
loop_
_entity.id
_entity.type
_entity.pdbx_description
1 polymer ?
#
loop_
_entity_poly.entity_id
_entity_poly.type
_entity_poly.pdbx_seq_one_letter_code
_entity_poly.pdbx_strand_id
1 'polypeptide(L)'
;APSTAGDIANQATVSSATAESDTSNNSVSEVTTVEAVAASEQADLSLSLAESADPVNTGAALSYTLTVSNAGPQTANNMQVVDTLPSGVSFVSANGTDWSCNEAGGTVICELASLIRLVWQLVMLIRLLSMSWRRVRPAISLIKRW
;
A
#
# COMPACT_ATOMS: atom_id res chain seq x y z
N ALA A 1 -4.76 -19.92 10.45
CA ALA A 1 -5.23 -20.33 9.11
C ALA A 1 -4.03 -20.43 8.18
N PRO A 2 -4.01 -21.35 7.21
CA PRO A 2 -2.90 -21.47 6.25
C PRO A 2 -2.70 -20.17 5.45
N SER A 3 -1.45 -19.79 5.24
CA SER A 3 -1.04 -18.51 4.63
C SER A 3 -0.60 -18.63 3.17
N THR A 4 -0.74 -19.82 2.58
CA THR A 4 -0.26 -20.12 1.22
C THR A 4 -1.20 -21.14 0.60
N ALA A 5 -1.48 -20.95 -0.69
CA ALA A 5 -2.29 -21.88 -1.47
C ALA A 5 -1.57 -23.22 -1.66
N GLY A 6 -2.35 -24.28 -1.75
CA GLY A 6 -1.86 -25.64 -1.91
C GLY A 6 -2.71 -26.64 -1.13
N ASP A 7 -2.31 -27.90 -1.25
CA ASP A 7 -2.99 -29.00 -0.57
C ASP A 7 -2.39 -29.22 0.82
N ILE A 8 -3.25 -29.30 1.83
CA ILE A 8 -2.88 -29.67 3.19
C ILE A 8 -3.37 -31.10 3.42
N ALA A 9 -2.43 -32.03 3.58
CA ALA A 9 -2.73 -33.39 3.99
C ALA A 9 -2.69 -33.50 5.52
N ASN A 10 -3.76 -34.01 6.10
CA ASN A 10 -3.80 -34.43 7.50
C ASN A 10 -3.92 -35.95 7.57
N GLN A 11 -3.09 -36.59 8.37
CA GLN A 11 -3.13 -38.03 8.59
C GLN A 11 -3.39 -38.32 10.07
N ALA A 12 -4.35 -39.21 10.33
CA ALA A 12 -4.67 -39.69 11.66
C ALA A 12 -4.47 -41.21 11.71
N THR A 13 -3.80 -41.66 12.76
CA THR A 13 -3.54 -43.08 13.00
C THR A 13 -4.00 -43.47 14.40
N VAL A 14 -4.52 -44.68 14.56
CA VAL A 14 -4.86 -45.27 15.86
C VAL A 14 -4.04 -46.54 16.07
N SER A 15 -3.64 -46.81 17.31
CA SER A 15 -2.94 -48.05 17.67
C SER A 15 -3.30 -48.49 19.08
N SER A 16 -3.12 -49.79 19.35
CA SER A 16 -3.40 -50.42 20.64
C SER A 16 -2.29 -51.42 21.01
N ALA A 17 -2.06 -51.62 22.31
CA ALA A 17 -1.14 -52.66 22.81
C ALA A 17 -1.75 -54.07 22.76
N THR A 18 -3.06 -54.17 22.55
CA THR A 18 -3.78 -55.44 22.41
C THR A 18 -3.70 -55.91 20.96
N ALA A 19 -3.50 -57.22 20.73
CA ALA A 19 -3.48 -57.76 19.37
C ALA A 19 -4.81 -57.50 18.65
N GLU A 20 -4.70 -56.93 17.45
CA GLU A 20 -5.83 -56.58 16.60
C GLU A 20 -5.85 -57.46 15.35
N SER A 21 -7.03 -57.93 14.96
CA SER A 21 -7.21 -58.85 13.82
C SER A 21 -7.19 -58.15 12.46
N ASP A 22 -7.51 -56.86 12.41
CA ASP A 22 -7.52 -56.06 11.18
C ASP A 22 -6.87 -54.71 11.46
N THR A 23 -5.66 -54.50 10.96
CA THR A 23 -4.93 -53.24 11.11
C THR A 23 -5.01 -52.36 9.87
N SER A 24 -5.75 -52.80 8.83
CA SER A 24 -5.82 -52.10 7.56
C SER A 24 -6.59 -50.77 7.63
N ASN A 25 -7.40 -50.59 8.67
CA ASN A 25 -8.24 -49.42 8.93
C ASN A 25 -7.67 -48.47 9.99
N ASN A 26 -6.44 -48.71 10.49
CA ASN A 26 -5.83 -47.91 11.56
C ASN A 26 -5.19 -46.61 11.09
N SER A 27 -5.37 -46.25 9.83
CA SER A 27 -4.83 -45.03 9.23
C SER A 27 -5.84 -44.42 8.28
N VAL A 28 -6.09 -43.13 8.43
CA VAL A 28 -6.90 -42.32 7.50
C VAL A 28 -6.12 -41.06 7.14
N SER A 29 -6.27 -40.60 5.90
CA SER A 29 -5.68 -39.35 5.43
C SER A 29 -6.71 -38.55 4.69
N GLU A 30 -6.75 -37.24 4.94
CA GLU A 30 -7.65 -36.29 4.31
C GLU A 30 -6.83 -35.16 3.71
N VAL A 31 -7.19 -34.74 2.49
CA VAL A 31 -6.54 -33.62 1.81
C VAL A 31 -7.52 -32.47 1.71
N THR A 32 -7.13 -31.31 2.23
CA THR A 32 -7.88 -30.07 2.10
C THR A 32 -7.14 -29.13 1.16
N THR A 33 -7.80 -28.74 0.06
CA THR A 33 -7.24 -27.75 -0.88
C THR A 33 -7.50 -26.34 -0.35
N VAL A 34 -6.42 -25.55 -0.26
CA VAL A 34 -6.46 -24.13 0.07
C VAL A 34 -6.22 -23.34 -1.21
N GLU A 35 -7.22 -22.59 -1.65
CA GLU A 35 -7.11 -21.74 -2.83
C GLU A 35 -6.42 -20.41 -2.48
N ALA A 36 -5.59 -19.90 -3.40
CA ALA A 36 -5.10 -18.53 -3.31
C ALA A 36 -6.25 -17.58 -3.57
N VAL A 37 -6.34 -16.51 -2.78
CA VAL A 37 -7.20 -15.37 -3.12
C VAL A 37 -6.74 -14.86 -4.48
N ALA A 38 -7.63 -14.91 -5.48
CA ALA A 38 -7.29 -14.48 -6.83
C ALA A 38 -6.78 -13.02 -6.80
N ALA A 39 -5.77 -12.69 -7.60
CA ALA A 39 -5.27 -11.31 -7.69
C ALA A 39 -6.36 -10.31 -8.09
N SER A 40 -7.39 -10.78 -8.81
CA SER A 40 -8.58 -10.00 -9.15
C SER A 40 -9.48 -9.68 -7.95
N GLU A 41 -9.27 -10.31 -6.80
CA GLU A 41 -9.97 -10.05 -5.53
C GLU A 41 -9.07 -9.30 -4.54
N GLN A 42 -8.10 -8.52 -5.02
CA GLN A 42 -7.24 -7.69 -4.17
C GLN A 42 -7.49 -6.20 -4.43
N ALA A 43 -7.05 -5.33 -3.53
CA ALA A 43 -7.01 -3.90 -3.79
C ALA A 43 -5.90 -3.61 -4.81
N ASP A 44 -6.15 -2.70 -5.74
CA ASP A 44 -5.18 -2.30 -6.78
C ASP A 44 -4.95 -0.80 -6.66
N LEU A 45 -3.90 -0.44 -5.90
CA LEU A 45 -3.61 0.93 -5.55
C LEU A 45 -2.66 1.59 -6.55
N SER A 46 -2.98 2.83 -6.92
CA SER A 46 -2.12 3.70 -7.72
C SER A 46 -1.98 5.08 -7.09
N LEU A 47 -0.82 5.70 -7.30
CA LEU A 47 -0.49 7.04 -6.82
C LEU A 47 0.04 7.86 -8.00
N SER A 48 -0.47 9.07 -8.17
CA SER A 48 0.09 10.06 -9.09
C SER A 48 0.40 11.36 -8.36
N LEU A 49 1.36 12.11 -8.90
CA LEU A 49 1.84 13.39 -8.37
C LEU A 49 1.81 14.40 -9.51
N ALA A 50 1.22 15.57 -9.26
CA ALA A 50 1.20 16.69 -10.20
C ALA A 50 1.62 17.96 -9.49
N GLU A 51 2.48 18.77 -10.11
CA GLU A 51 2.92 20.05 -9.55
C GLU A 51 2.12 21.22 -10.15
N SER A 52 1.94 22.28 -9.36
CA SER A 52 1.14 23.44 -9.78
C SER A 52 1.84 24.30 -10.84
N ALA A 53 3.17 24.25 -10.91
CA ALA A 53 3.97 25.01 -11.87
C ALA A 53 5.35 24.37 -12.05
N ASP A 54 5.85 24.41 -13.29
CA ASP A 54 7.24 24.16 -13.65
C ASP A 54 7.58 25.07 -14.85
N PRO A 55 8.54 26.01 -14.74
CA PRO A 55 9.41 26.27 -13.58
C PRO A 55 8.76 27.11 -12.48
N VAL A 56 9.23 26.94 -11.24
CA VAL A 56 8.87 27.80 -10.09
C VAL A 56 9.98 28.78 -9.73
N ASN A 57 9.59 30.03 -9.50
CA ASN A 57 10.50 31.07 -9.02
C ASN A 57 10.86 30.87 -7.53
N THR A 58 12.10 31.18 -7.17
CA THR A 58 12.56 31.11 -5.77
C THR A 58 11.69 31.97 -4.84
N GLY A 59 11.30 31.42 -3.69
CA GLY A 59 10.46 32.11 -2.70
C GLY A 59 8.96 32.05 -3.00
N ALA A 60 8.56 31.57 -4.18
CA ALA A 60 7.16 31.25 -4.47
C ALA A 60 6.74 29.93 -3.77
N ALA A 61 5.44 29.80 -3.55
CA ALA A 61 4.85 28.53 -3.14
C ALA A 61 4.71 27.59 -4.34
N LEU A 62 4.91 26.29 -4.10
CA LEU A 62 4.70 25.21 -5.05
C LEU A 62 3.74 24.21 -4.41
N SER A 63 2.63 23.91 -5.08
CA SER A 63 1.70 22.89 -4.62
C SER A 63 1.91 21.61 -5.39
N TYR A 64 1.88 20.48 -4.68
CA TYR A 64 1.83 19.15 -5.24
C TYR A 64 0.46 18.54 -4.97
N THR A 65 -0.20 18.05 -6.02
CA THR A 65 -1.42 17.28 -5.91
C THR A 65 -1.07 15.79 -6.02
N LEU A 66 -1.29 15.05 -4.93
CA LEU A 66 -1.16 13.60 -4.86
C LEU A 66 -2.56 12.98 -5.10
N THR A 67 -2.69 12.07 -6.05
CA THR A 67 -3.96 11.36 -6.28
C THR A 67 -3.78 9.89 -6.00
N VAL A 68 -4.55 9.34 -5.05
CA VAL A 68 -4.55 7.92 -4.69
C VAL A 68 -5.83 7.29 -5.21
N SER A 69 -5.71 6.17 -5.93
CA SER A 69 -6.86 5.47 -6.50
C SER A 69 -6.78 3.97 -6.22
N ASN A 70 -7.93 3.35 -5.98
CA ASN A 70 -8.07 1.90 -5.86
C ASN A 70 -8.93 1.36 -7.02
N ALA A 71 -8.31 0.65 -7.97
CA ALA A 71 -8.97 0.04 -9.12
C ALA A 71 -9.51 -1.37 -8.83
N GLY A 72 -9.03 -1.99 -7.75
CA GLY A 72 -9.37 -3.34 -7.34
C GLY A 72 -10.76 -3.42 -6.69
N PRO A 73 -11.38 -4.61 -6.62
CA PRO A 73 -12.69 -4.76 -6.02
C PRO A 73 -12.66 -4.77 -4.48
N GLN A 74 -11.51 -4.98 -3.84
CA GLN A 74 -11.40 -4.90 -2.38
C GLN A 74 -11.10 -3.48 -1.91
N THR A 75 -11.66 -3.13 -0.76
CA THR A 75 -11.32 -1.89 -0.05
C THR A 75 -9.89 -1.96 0.49
N ALA A 76 -9.08 -0.94 0.20
CA ALA A 76 -7.79 -0.78 0.86
C ALA A 76 -7.99 -0.11 2.23
N ASN A 77 -7.43 -0.68 3.28
CA ASN A 77 -7.55 -0.18 4.65
C ASN A 77 -6.17 0.23 5.18
N ASN A 78 -6.15 1.14 6.15
CA ASN A 78 -4.93 1.57 6.85
C ASN A 78 -3.84 2.05 5.88
N MET A 79 -4.22 2.89 4.91
CA MET A 79 -3.28 3.35 3.90
C MET A 79 -2.39 4.47 4.42
N GLN A 80 -1.15 4.48 3.93
CA GLN A 80 -0.16 5.50 4.25
C GLN A 80 0.53 5.96 2.96
N VAL A 81 0.63 7.27 2.78
CA VAL A 81 1.43 7.95 1.77
C VAL A 81 2.58 8.65 2.48
N VAL A 82 3.80 8.38 2.04
CA VAL A 82 5.01 8.98 2.60
C VAL A 82 5.68 9.80 1.52
N ASP A 83 5.85 11.09 1.77
CA ASP A 83 6.57 12.03 0.90
C ASP A 83 7.80 12.56 1.64
N THR A 84 8.98 12.41 1.04
CA THR A 84 10.24 12.90 1.59
C THR A 84 10.65 14.14 0.84
N LEU A 85 10.60 15.28 1.53
CA LEU A 85 10.88 16.57 0.93
C LEU A 85 12.37 16.72 0.65
N PRO A 86 12.75 17.15 -0.58
CA PRO A 86 14.13 17.46 -0.87
C PRO A 86 14.61 18.66 -0.03
N SER A 87 15.91 18.77 0.17
CA SER A 87 16.50 19.98 0.77
C SER A 87 16.10 21.23 -0.03
N GLY A 88 15.83 22.35 0.66
CA GLY A 88 15.47 23.62 0.02
C GLY A 88 13.99 23.85 -0.24
N VAL A 89 13.14 22.92 0.22
CA VAL A 89 11.71 23.17 0.38
C VAL A 89 11.31 23.05 1.85
N SER A 90 10.26 23.76 2.23
CA SER A 90 9.61 23.65 3.54
C SER A 90 8.15 23.32 3.36
N PHE A 91 7.68 22.33 4.10
CA PHE A 91 6.26 22.03 4.19
C PHE A 91 5.46 23.24 4.69
N VAL A 92 4.30 23.49 4.09
CA VAL A 92 3.36 24.53 4.55
C VAL A 92 2.11 23.87 5.11
N SER A 93 1.44 23.04 4.31
CA SER A 93 0.25 22.29 4.72
C SER A 93 0.00 21.11 3.79
N ALA A 94 -0.79 20.15 4.24
CA ALA A 94 -1.38 19.11 3.40
C ALA A 94 -2.85 18.96 3.78
N ASN A 95 -3.70 18.89 2.77
CA ASN A 95 -5.15 18.83 2.94
C ASN A 95 -5.75 17.85 1.92
N GLY A 96 -6.61 16.97 2.41
CA GLY A 96 -7.38 16.04 1.59
C GLY A 96 -8.56 15.54 2.42
N THR A 97 -9.66 15.19 1.76
CA THR A 97 -10.83 14.66 2.47
C THR A 97 -10.45 13.34 3.13
N ASP A 98 -10.75 13.20 4.42
CA ASP A 98 -10.46 12.04 5.27
C ASP A 98 -8.97 11.68 5.44
N TRP A 99 -8.06 12.48 4.84
CA TRP A 99 -6.63 12.35 5.04
C TRP A 99 -6.18 13.07 6.31
N SER A 100 -5.39 12.38 7.13
CA SER A 100 -4.67 12.97 8.25
C SER A 100 -3.19 13.03 7.91
N CYS A 101 -2.60 14.23 7.87
CA CYS A 101 -1.20 14.42 7.48
C CYS A 101 -0.39 15.03 8.62
N ASN A 102 0.80 14.48 8.87
CA ASN A 102 1.78 15.02 9.80
C ASN A 102 3.14 15.15 9.11
N GLU A 103 3.81 16.28 9.33
CA GLU A 103 5.18 16.49 8.88
C GLU A 103 6.15 16.43 10.07
N ALA A 104 7.26 15.72 9.89
CA ALA A 104 8.36 15.72 10.83
C ALA A 104 9.70 15.54 10.09
N GLY A 105 10.61 16.50 10.29
CA GLY A 105 11.99 16.38 9.82
C GLY A 105 12.17 16.35 8.30
N GLY A 106 11.25 16.96 7.54
CA GLY A 106 11.23 16.94 6.08
C GLY A 106 10.48 15.73 5.49
N THR A 107 9.85 14.90 6.31
CA THR A 107 9.01 13.79 5.84
C THR A 107 7.55 14.06 6.18
N VAL A 108 6.70 14.05 5.17
CA VAL A 108 5.24 14.17 5.31
C VAL A 108 4.65 12.77 5.24
N ILE A 109 3.90 12.39 6.27
CA ILE A 109 3.16 11.13 6.33
C ILE A 109 1.68 11.48 6.35
N CYS A 110 0.95 10.99 5.34
CA CYS A 110 -0.49 11.13 5.23
C CYS A 110 -1.15 9.77 5.33
N GLU A 111 -2.17 9.65 6.18
CA GLU A 111 -2.88 8.40 6.45
C GLU A 111 -4.35 8.52 6.04
N LEU A 112 -4.90 7.45 5.46
CA LEU A 112 -6.31 7.32 5.12
C LEU A 112 -6.84 5.98 5.65
N ALA A 113 -7.91 6.04 6.44
CA ALA A 113 -8.46 4.87 7.11
C ALA A 113 -8.95 3.80 6.12
N SER A 114 -9.65 4.21 5.06
CA SER A 114 -10.10 3.30 4.02
C SER A 114 -10.31 4.00 2.68
N LEU A 115 -10.07 3.25 1.61
CA LEU A 115 -10.28 3.65 0.23
C LEU A 115 -11.07 2.57 -0.50
N ILE A 116 -12.37 2.82 -0.65
CA ILE A 116 -13.26 2.04 -1.53
C ILE A 116 -12.84 2.31 -2.99
N ARG A 117 -13.44 1.61 -3.95
CA ARG A 117 -13.27 1.76 -5.40
C ARG A 117 -13.71 3.12 -5.94
N LEU A 118 -13.09 4.19 -5.44
CA LEU A 118 -13.26 5.59 -5.81
C LEU A 118 -11.88 6.27 -5.83
N VAL A 119 -11.77 7.38 -6.56
CA VAL A 119 -10.56 8.19 -6.67
C VAL A 119 -10.61 9.30 -5.62
N TRP A 120 -9.55 9.43 -4.81
CA TRP A 120 -9.41 10.55 -3.87
C TRP A 120 -8.18 11.38 -4.19
N GLN A 121 -8.32 12.70 -4.01
CA GLN A 121 -7.26 13.68 -4.24
C GLN A 121 -6.79 14.25 -2.90
N LEU A 122 -5.47 14.31 -2.74
CA LEU A 122 -4.74 14.94 -1.66
C LEU A 122 -3.95 16.11 -2.25
N VAL A 123 -4.07 17.31 -1.68
CA VAL A 123 -3.31 18.49 -2.13
C VAL A 123 -2.33 18.88 -1.04
N MET A 124 -1.05 18.86 -1.37
CA MET A 124 0.06 19.27 -0.53
C MET A 124 0.60 20.63 -1.00
N LEU A 125 0.81 21.53 -0.05
CA LEU A 125 1.35 22.86 -0.27
C LEU A 125 2.74 22.94 0.36
N ILE A 126 3.72 23.31 -0.45
CA ILE A 126 5.12 23.44 -0.06
C ILE A 126 5.60 24.84 -0.44
N ARG A 127 6.53 25.39 0.33
CA ARG A 127 7.20 26.65 0.01
C ARG A 127 8.65 26.39 -0.32
N LEU A 128 9.15 26.96 -1.41
CA LEU A 128 10.56 26.91 -1.75
C LEU A 128 11.35 27.90 -0.90
N LEU A 129 12.31 27.39 -0.14
CA LEU A 129 13.31 28.20 0.55
C LEU A 129 14.52 28.31 -0.38
N SER A 130 14.67 29.50 -0.99
CA SER A 130 15.80 29.96 -1.81
C SER A 130 16.91 28.92 -2.09
N MET A 131 16.92 28.34 -3.28
CA MET A 131 18.03 27.49 -3.74
C MET A 131 18.67 28.03 -5.03
N SER A 132 20.00 28.14 -4.99
CA SER A 132 20.88 28.45 -6.11
C SER A 132 20.88 27.28 -7.12
N TRP A 133 20.55 27.59 -8.36
CA TRP A 133 20.37 26.66 -9.48
C TRP A 133 21.52 25.65 -9.66
N ARG A 134 21.24 24.35 -9.50
CA ARG A 134 21.87 23.27 -10.28
C ARG A 134 20.76 22.33 -10.75
N ARG A 135 20.71 22.07 -12.06
CA ARG A 135 19.66 21.32 -12.76
C ARG A 135 19.37 19.97 -12.08
N VAL A 136 18.12 19.73 -11.69
CA VAL A 136 17.62 18.39 -11.35
C VAL A 136 16.43 18.09 -12.28
N ARG A 137 16.37 16.86 -12.79
CA ARG A 137 15.46 16.35 -13.85
C ARG A 137 14.01 16.14 -13.34
N PRO A 138 12.99 16.04 -14.24
CA PRO A 138 11.58 16.23 -13.88
C PRO A 138 10.90 14.98 -13.31
N ALA A 139 9.70 15.22 -12.77
CA ALA A 139 8.75 14.35 -12.08
C ALA A 139 8.82 12.85 -12.40
N ILE A 140 8.99 12.05 -11.34
CA ILE A 140 8.92 10.59 -11.38
C ILE A 140 7.45 10.17 -11.21
N SER A 141 6.85 9.63 -12.26
CA SER A 141 5.62 8.86 -12.18
C SER A 141 5.96 7.43 -11.74
N LEU A 142 5.81 7.13 -10.45
CA LEU A 142 5.97 5.77 -9.92
C LEU A 142 4.62 5.06 -9.94
N ILE A 143 4.33 4.36 -11.04
CA ILE A 143 3.27 3.36 -11.05
C ILE A 143 3.82 2.13 -10.34
N LYS A 144 3.57 1.99 -9.03
CA LYS A 144 3.71 0.69 -8.37
C LYS A 144 2.53 -0.18 -8.82
N ARG A 145 2.80 -1.10 -9.74
CA ARG A 145 1.92 -2.27 -9.97
C ARG A 145 2.35 -3.34 -8.97
N TRP A 146 1.41 -3.81 -8.16
CA TRP A 146 1.58 -5.01 -7.35
C TRP A 146 0.93 -6.18 -8.07
#